data_AF-A0A2A3MNP9-F1
#
_entry.id   AF-A0A2A3MNP9-F1
#
_cell.length_a   1.000
_cell.length_b   1.000
_cell.length_c   1.000
_cell.angle_alpha   90.00
_cell.angle_beta   90.00
_cell.angle_gamma   90.00
#
_symmetry.space_group_name_H-M   'P 1'
#
loop_
_entity.id
_entity.type
_entity.pdbx_description
1 polymer ?
#
loop_
_entity_poly.entity_id
_entity_poly.type
_entity_poly.pdbx_seq_one_letter_code
_entity_poly.pdbx_strand_id
1 'polypeptide(L)'
;MQVGFKALADRYAIALAQPLRVESVIGTTRRSRESNGRVENKYPASYQPTDDFAGHFEFGLKYEEIPLEFFARLFAAAGPEPIEAWCRQAPFGQYARRTG
;
A
#
# COMPACT_ATOMS: atom_id res chain seq x y z
N MET A 1 2.11 -12.75 -5.46
CA MET A 1 2.65 -11.92 -4.36
C MET A 1 1.66 -10.81 -4.08
N GLN A 2 1.31 -10.55 -2.82
CA GLN A 2 0.46 -9.40 -2.44
C GLN A 2 1.30 -8.12 -2.46
N VAL A 3 0.70 -7.01 -2.92
CA VAL A 3 1.35 -5.69 -2.96
C VAL A 3 0.39 -4.61 -2.46
N GLY A 4 0.89 -3.39 -2.29
CA GLY A 4 0.08 -2.27 -1.79
C GLY A 4 -0.28 -2.37 -0.30
N PHE A 5 -1.41 -1.77 0.07
CA PHE A 5 -1.83 -1.62 1.46
C PHE A 5 -2.11 -2.94 2.15
N LYS A 6 -2.60 -3.96 1.43
CA LYS A 6 -2.83 -5.29 2.00
C LYS A 6 -1.54 -5.96 2.47
N ALA A 7 -0.43 -5.80 1.73
CA ALA A 7 0.87 -6.32 2.14
C ALA A 7 1.40 -5.65 3.42
N LEU A 8 1.14 -4.34 3.58
CA LEU A 8 1.47 -3.62 4.80
C LEU A 8 0.58 -4.02 5.97
N ALA A 9 -0.72 -4.22 5.75
CA ALA A 9 -1.63 -4.72 6.77
C ALA A 9 -1.15 -6.06 7.34
N ASP A 10 -0.70 -6.97 6.47
CA ASP A 10 -0.16 -8.28 6.88
C ASP A 10 1.19 -8.14 7.60
N ARG A 11 2.12 -7.32 7.05
CA ARG A 11 3.46 -7.09 7.65
C ARG A 11 3.39 -6.54 9.07
N TYR A 12 2.44 -5.63 9.34
CA TYR A 12 2.28 -5.00 10.66
C TYR A 12 1.17 -5.66 11.50
N ALA A 13 0.63 -6.80 11.06
CA ALA A 13 -0.46 -7.52 11.73
C ALA A 13 -1.65 -6.61 12.12
N ILE A 14 -2.03 -5.70 11.23
CA ILE A 14 -3.06 -4.69 11.49
C ILE A 14 -4.43 -5.35 11.40
N ALA A 15 -5.14 -5.40 12.53
CA ALA A 15 -6.56 -5.70 12.54
C ALA A 15 -7.31 -4.51 11.92
N LEU A 16 -7.99 -4.73 10.79
CA LEU A 16 -8.76 -3.69 10.10
C LEU A 16 -10.14 -3.53 10.74
N ALA A 17 -10.62 -2.30 10.94
CA ALA A 17 -12.04 -2.10 11.33
C ALA A 17 -12.98 -2.45 10.18
N GLN A 18 -12.54 -2.20 8.95
CA GLN A 18 -13.29 -2.47 7.73
C GLN A 18 -12.37 -3.12 6.69
N PRO A 19 -12.88 -4.03 5.84
CA PRO A 19 -12.08 -4.60 4.77
C PRO A 19 -11.50 -3.52 3.86
N LEU A 20 -10.27 -3.71 3.38
CA LEU A 20 -9.73 -2.88 2.31
C LEU A 20 -10.58 -3.09 1.05
N ARG A 21 -11.00 -1.99 0.44
CA ARG A 21 -11.77 -2.04 -0.81
C ARG A 21 -10.92 -2.57 -1.97
N VAL A 22 -9.62 -2.28 -1.98
CA VAL A 22 -8.70 -2.69 -3.04
C VAL A 22 -7.69 -3.70 -2.49
N GLU A 23 -7.53 -4.81 -3.21
CA GLU A 23 -6.45 -5.78 -3.00
C GLU A 23 -5.66 -5.96 -4.30
N SER A 24 -4.35 -5.74 -4.24
CA SER A 24 -3.48 -5.85 -5.41
C SER A 24 -2.50 -7.01 -5.28
N VAL A 25 -2.28 -7.72 -6.40
CA VAL A 25 -1.30 -8.80 -6.50
C VAL A 25 -0.45 -8.66 -7.76
N ILE A 26 0.79 -9.13 -7.68
CA ILE A 26 1.63 -9.35 -8.86
C ILE A 26 1.21 -10.67 -9.54
N GLY A 27 0.96 -10.60 -10.83
CA GLY A 27 0.58 -11.70 -11.71
C GLY A 27 1.19 -11.55 -13.11
N THR A 28 0.66 -12.31 -14.08
CA THR A 28 1.20 -12.35 -15.45
C THR A 28 0.69 -11.21 -16.33
N THR A 29 -0.56 -10.78 -16.13
CA THR A 29 -1.20 -9.74 -16.95
C THR A 29 -1.86 -8.68 -16.07
N ARG A 30 -2.01 -7.48 -16.64
CA ARG A 30 -2.77 -6.41 -15.97
C ARG A 30 -4.26 -6.74 -16.04
N ARG A 31 -4.93 -6.81 -14.89
CA ARG A 31 -6.37 -7.06 -14.80
C ARG A 31 -6.95 -6.34 -13.60
N SER A 32 -8.18 -5.84 -13.71
CA SER A 32 -8.96 -5.38 -12.56
C SER A 32 -10.30 -6.11 -12.57
N ARG A 33 -10.75 -6.55 -11.41
CA ARG A 33 -12.06 -7.18 -11.23
C ARG A 33 -12.75 -6.55 -10.03
N GLU A 34 -13.95 -6.05 -10.23
CA GLU A 34 -14.80 -5.59 -9.14
C GLU A 34 -15.89 -6.63 -8.85
N SER A 35 -16.10 -6.94 -7.57
CA SER A 35 -17.15 -7.84 -7.11
C SER A 35 -17.55 -7.49 -5.68
N ASN A 36 -18.85 -7.36 -5.42
CA ASN A 36 -19.40 -7.07 -4.08
C ASN A 36 -18.77 -5.83 -3.43
N GLY A 37 -18.48 -4.79 -4.22
CA GLY A 37 -17.85 -3.55 -3.74
C GLY A 37 -16.36 -3.68 -3.41
N ARG A 38 -15.71 -4.82 -3.70
CA ARG A 38 -14.27 -5.06 -3.58
C ARG A 38 -13.62 -5.10 -4.96
N VAL A 39 -12.42 -4.54 -5.07
CA VAL A 39 -11.61 -4.48 -6.30
C VAL A 39 -10.37 -5.35 -6.12
N GLU A 40 -10.21 -6.34 -6.98
CA GLU A 40 -9.02 -7.17 -7.08
C GLU A 40 -8.20 -6.75 -8.31
N ASN A 41 -7.02 -6.21 -8.06
CA ASN A 41 -6.10 -5.79 -9.11
C ASN A 41 -4.96 -6.78 -9.28
N LYS A 42 -4.64 -7.10 -10.53
CA LYS A 42 -3.45 -7.86 -10.93
C LYS A 42 -2.55 -6.95 -11.75
N TYR A 43 -1.29 -6.87 -11.37
CA TYR A 43 -0.27 -6.11 -12.08
C TYR A 43 0.83 -7.04 -12.59
N PRO A 44 1.41 -6.79 -13.78
CA PRO A 44 2.56 -7.55 -14.25
C PRO A 44 3.80 -7.26 -13.40
N ALA A 45 4.81 -8.12 -13.48
CA ALA A 45 6.03 -8.05 -12.68
C ALA A 45 6.78 -6.71 -12.75
N SER A 46 6.61 -5.93 -13.82
CA SER A 46 7.21 -4.59 -13.94
C SER A 46 6.69 -3.57 -12.92
N TYR A 47 5.59 -3.85 -12.24
CA TYR A 47 5.01 -3.02 -11.18
C TYR A 47 5.38 -3.51 -9.79
N GLN A 48 6.24 -4.53 -9.68
CA GLN A 48 6.66 -5.07 -8.40
C GLN A 48 7.39 -3.99 -7.59
N PRO A 49 6.87 -3.58 -6.42
CA PRO A 49 7.58 -2.65 -5.56
C PRO A 49 8.76 -3.33 -4.85
N THR A 50 9.62 -2.53 -4.23
CA THR A 50 10.53 -3.04 -3.20
C THR A 50 9.70 -3.67 -2.07
N ASP A 51 10.18 -4.80 -1.54
CA ASP A 51 9.51 -5.52 -0.45
C ASP A 51 9.81 -4.88 0.92
N ASP A 52 9.55 -3.59 1.03
CA ASP A 52 9.74 -2.77 2.23
C ASP A 52 8.53 -1.85 2.46
N PHE A 53 8.53 -1.10 3.57
CA PHE A 53 7.44 -0.17 3.87
C PHE A 53 7.21 0.83 2.72
N ALA A 54 8.29 1.48 2.29
CA ALA A 54 8.27 2.53 1.27
C ALA A 54 7.69 2.04 -0.06
N GLY A 55 8.16 0.90 -0.56
CA GLY A 55 7.73 0.34 -1.84
C GLY A 55 6.25 -0.01 -1.86
N HIS A 56 5.79 -0.74 -0.84
CA HIS A 56 4.38 -1.10 -0.74
C HIS A 56 3.47 0.10 -0.48
N PHE A 57 3.91 1.06 0.33
CA PHE A 57 3.14 2.26 0.63
C PHE A 57 3.03 3.18 -0.60
N GLU A 58 4.14 3.41 -1.30
CA GLU A 58 4.16 4.18 -2.55
C GLU A 58 3.32 3.51 -3.64
N PHE A 59 3.39 2.18 -3.76
CA PHE A 59 2.53 1.43 -4.67
C PHE A 59 1.04 1.68 -4.36
N GLY A 60 0.65 1.56 -3.09
CA GLY A 60 -0.73 1.79 -2.66
C GLY A 60 -1.18 3.21 -3.01
N LEU A 61 -0.36 4.23 -2.73
CA LEU A 61 -0.69 5.62 -3.08
C LEU A 61 -0.84 5.88 -4.59
N LYS A 62 -0.14 5.12 -5.44
CA LYS A 62 -0.18 5.27 -6.90
C LYS A 62 -1.38 4.60 -7.54
N TYR A 63 -1.76 3.44 -7.02
CA TYR A 63 -2.60 2.49 -7.75
C TYR A 63 -3.83 2.00 -7.00
N GLU A 64 -3.94 2.30 -5.70
CA GLU A 64 -5.05 1.88 -4.86
C GLU A 64 -5.84 3.11 -4.36
N GLU A 65 -7.05 2.85 -3.88
CA GLU A 65 -7.84 3.86 -3.19
C GLU A 65 -7.25 4.14 -1.81
N ILE A 66 -7.51 5.32 -1.23
CA ILE A 66 -6.90 5.75 0.04
C ILE A 66 -7.80 5.32 1.23
N PRO A 67 -7.41 4.30 2.02
CA PRO A 67 -8.13 3.90 3.23
C PRO A 67 -7.62 4.69 4.46
N LEU A 68 -8.27 5.79 4.80
CA LEU A 68 -7.85 6.64 5.93
C LEU A 68 -7.86 5.90 7.29
N GLU A 69 -8.82 4.99 7.50
CA GLU A 69 -8.89 4.16 8.70
C GLU A 69 -7.66 3.25 8.83
N PHE A 70 -7.25 2.61 7.73
CA PHE A 70 -6.04 1.79 7.70
C PHE A 70 -4.79 2.64 7.93
N PHE A 71 -4.71 3.84 7.36
CA PHE A 71 -3.54 4.72 7.54
C PHE A 71 -3.33 5.10 9.00
N ALA A 72 -4.41 5.46 9.71
CA ALA A 72 -4.33 5.78 11.13
C ALA A 72 -3.76 4.60 11.95
N ARG A 73 -4.21 3.37 11.66
CA ARG A 73 -3.70 2.16 12.33
C ARG A 73 -2.27 1.83 11.92
N LEU A 74 -1.96 1.95 10.65
CA LEU A 74 -0.62 1.70 10.11
C LEU A 74 0.41 2.63 10.75
N PHE A 75 0.12 3.92 10.85
CA PHE A 75 1.04 4.88 11.43
C PHE A 75 1.18 4.70 12.95
N ALA A 76 0.09 4.31 13.64
CA ALA A 76 0.17 3.93 15.04
C ALA A 76 1.02 2.67 15.28
N ALA A 77 0.95 1.67 14.40
CA ALA A 77 1.67 0.41 14.53
C ALA A 77 3.13 0.48 14.05
N ALA A 78 3.38 1.17 12.93
CA ALA A 78 4.71 1.30 12.33
C ALA A 78 5.59 2.32 13.05
N GLY A 79 4.97 3.25 13.78
CA GLY A 79 5.67 4.38 14.38
C GLY A 79 6.18 5.39 13.33
N PRO A 80 6.85 6.46 13.77
CA PRO A 80 7.30 7.52 12.88
C PRO A 80 8.53 7.13 12.05
N GLU A 81 9.40 6.24 12.55
CA GLU A 81 10.71 5.93 11.95
C GLU A 81 10.63 5.49 10.47
N PRO A 82 9.76 4.53 10.06
CA PRO A 82 9.70 4.11 8.66
C PRO A 82 9.25 5.23 7.71
N ILE A 83 8.36 6.10 8.18
CA ILE A 83 7.83 7.23 7.41
C ILE A 83 8.92 8.30 7.28
N GLU A 84 9.59 8.65 8.38
CA GLU A 84 10.70 9.59 8.37
C GLU A 84 11.85 9.12 7.50
N ALA A 85 12.24 7.85 7.61
CA ALA A 85 13.28 7.25 6.79
C ALA A 85 12.92 7.34 5.31
N TRP A 86 11.67 7.03 4.96
CA TRP A 86 11.21 7.16 3.58
C TRP A 86 11.20 8.61 3.09
N CYS A 87 10.69 9.56 3.89
CA CYS A 87 10.71 10.98 3.56
C CYS A 87 12.13 11.53 3.38
N ARG A 88 13.10 11.06 4.19
CA ARG A 88 14.52 11.43 4.07
C ARG A 88 15.18 10.83 2.82
N GLN A 89 14.81 9.60 2.44
CA GLN A 89 15.35 8.93 1.26
C GLN A 89 14.74 9.43 -0.05
N ALA A 90 13.49 9.91 -0.02
CA ALA A 90 12.78 10.44 -1.18
C ALA A 90 12.35 11.91 -0.99
N PRO A 91 13.28 12.87 -0.77
CA PRO A 91 12.95 14.26 -0.44
C PRO A 91 12.21 15.01 -1.56
N PHE A 92 12.35 14.54 -2.80
CA PHE A 92 11.65 15.06 -3.98
C PHE A 92 10.52 14.13 -4.48
N GLY A 93 10.26 13.02 -3.78
CA GLY A 93 9.21 12.08 -4.15
C GLY A 93 7.83 12.69 -3.97
N GLN A 94 7.07 12.83 -5.04
CA GLN A 94 5.70 13.36 -5.01
C GLN A 94 4.82 12.61 -3.99
N TYR A 95 5.03 11.31 -3.82
CA TYR A 95 4.27 10.46 -2.91
C TYR A 95 4.73 10.57 -1.45
N ALA A 96 6.02 10.80 -1.20
CA ALA A 96 6.57 11.05 0.13
C ALA A 96 6.12 12.40 0.73
N ARG A 97 5.57 13.31 -0.08
CA ARG A 97 4.97 14.57 0.41
C ARG A 97 3.48 14.45 0.75
N ARG A 98 2.83 13.33 0.40
CA ARG A 98 1.38 13.09 0.65
C ARG A 98 1.13 12.29 1.93
N THR A 99 2.17 11.95 2.67
CA THR A 99 2.13 11.22 3.95
C THR A 99 1.92 12.09 5.18
N GLY A 100 2.06 13.42 5.04
CA GLY A 100 1.83 14.39 6.11
C GLY A 100 0.41 14.94 6.10
#